data_AF-A0A955EXP1-F1
#
_entry.id   AF-A0A955EXP1-F1
#
_cell.length_a   1.000
_cell.length_b   1.000
_cell.length_c   1.000
_cell.angle_alpha   90.00
_cell.angle_beta   90.00
_cell.angle_gamma   90.00
#
_symmetry.space_group_name_H-M   'P 1'
#
loop_
_entity.id
_entity.type
_entity.pdbx_description
1 polymer ?
#
loop_
_entity_poly.entity_id
_entity_poly.type
_entity_poly.pdbx_seq_one_letter_code
_entity_poly.pdbx_strand_id
1 'polypeptide(L)'
;MASDKKTRRKHERIPVSQEQLRKTQAIVDASLKDNPDMFNLPVSKHSVELLTDYFVKTKADTTRILPKEKRRYVIYCRKSTDDESKQVRSLDDQEKECLELAEQLDIKVRKENIFRESASAH
;
A
#
# COMPACT_ATOMS: atom_id res chain seq x y z
N MET A 1 -8.83 26.06 34.53
CA MET A 1 -7.64 26.00 33.66
C MET A 1 -8.03 26.49 32.27
N ALA A 2 -7.96 27.80 32.04
CA ALA A 2 -8.38 28.40 30.77
C ALA A 2 -7.26 28.25 29.74
N SER A 3 -7.57 27.64 28.60
CA SER A 3 -6.66 27.42 27.48
C SER A 3 -6.34 28.74 26.78
N ASP A 4 -5.06 29.09 26.74
CA ASP A 4 -4.50 30.21 25.96
C ASP A 4 -4.79 30.01 24.46
N LYS A 5 -5.75 30.77 23.94
CA LYS A 5 -6.04 30.82 22.50
C LYS A 5 -4.95 31.61 21.80
N LYS A 6 -4.01 30.92 21.15
CA LYS A 6 -2.99 31.52 20.27
C LYS A 6 -3.66 32.36 19.18
N THR A 7 -3.49 33.67 19.23
CA THR A 7 -3.93 34.63 18.21
C THR A 7 -3.12 34.43 16.92
N ARG A 8 -3.82 34.18 15.81
CA ARG A 8 -3.20 34.06 14.48
C ARG A 8 -2.62 35.42 14.07
N ARG A 9 -1.32 35.47 13.76
CA ARG A 9 -0.67 36.68 13.21
C ARG A 9 -1.33 37.02 11.87
N LYS A 10 -1.84 38.25 11.73
CA LYS A 10 -2.33 38.76 10.44
C LYS A 10 -1.11 38.95 9.53
N HIS A 11 -1.06 38.23 8.42
CA HIS A 11 -0.08 38.48 7.37
C HIS A 11 -0.55 39.66 6.53
N GLU A 12 0.22 40.75 6.52
CA GLU A 12 0.02 41.86 5.60
C GLU A 12 0.59 41.48 4.23
N ARG A 13 -0.21 41.66 3.16
CA ARG A 13 0.24 41.44 1.79
C ARG A 13 0.91 42.70 1.29
N ILE A 14 2.24 42.67 1.21
CA ILE A 14 3.04 43.77 0.67
C ILE A 14 3.15 43.58 -0.85
N PRO A 15 2.85 44.60 -1.68
CA PRO A 15 3.06 44.52 -3.12
C PRO A 15 4.56 44.44 -3.45
N VAL A 16 4.91 43.61 -4.42
CA VAL A 16 6.30 43.40 -4.85
C VAL A 16 6.83 44.67 -5.52
N SER A 17 8.04 45.11 -5.17
CA SER A 17 8.65 46.30 -5.77
C SER A 17 9.22 46.01 -7.16
N GLN A 18 9.36 47.05 -8.00
CA GLN A 18 9.93 46.88 -9.34
C GLN A 18 11.40 46.40 -9.32
N GLU A 19 12.18 46.81 -8.33
CA GLU A 19 13.56 46.34 -8.18
C GLU A 19 13.62 44.84 -7.86
N GLN A 20 12.71 44.36 -7.01
CA GLN A 20 12.61 42.94 -6.69
C GLN A 20 12.27 42.13 -7.94
N LEU A 21 11.32 42.59 -8.76
CA LEU A 21 10.98 41.94 -10.03
C LEU A 21 12.19 41.85 -10.96
N ARG A 22 12.95 42.95 -11.14
CA ARG A 22 14.15 42.94 -12.00
C ARG A 22 15.22 41.99 -11.51
N LYS A 23 15.46 41.94 -10.19
CA LYS A 23 16.41 40.99 -9.58
C LYS A 23 15.97 39.55 -9.80
N THR A 24 14.69 39.25 -9.57
CA THR A 24 14.14 37.90 -9.78
C THR A 24 14.25 37.50 -11.25
N GLN A 25 13.94 38.41 -12.18
CA GLN A 25 14.02 38.16 -13.62
C GLN A 25 15.46 37.83 -14.05
N ALA A 26 16.44 38.62 -13.59
CA ALA A 26 17.85 38.37 -13.88
C ALA A 26 18.33 36.99 -13.35
N ILE A 27 17.86 36.57 -12.18
CA ILE A 27 18.17 35.25 -11.61
C ILE A 27 17.56 34.13 -12.43
N VAL A 28 16.30 34.29 -12.85
CA VAL A 28 15.60 33.32 -13.70
C VAL A 28 16.28 33.21 -15.06
N ASP A 29 16.67 34.33 -15.67
CA ASP A 29 17.36 34.37 -16.95
C ASP A 29 18.75 33.72 -16.88
N ALA A 30 19.49 33.93 -15.78
CA ALA A 30 20.77 33.25 -15.54
C ALA A 30 20.57 31.73 -15.40
N SER A 31 19.54 31.32 -14.66
CA SER A 31 19.24 29.89 -14.45
C SER A 31 18.80 29.19 -15.74
N LEU A 32 18.05 29.89 -16.61
CA LEU A 32 17.64 29.40 -17.94
C LEU A 32 18.81 29.28 -18.92
N LYS A 33 19.82 30.15 -18.82
CA LYS A 33 21.05 30.03 -19.63
C LYS A 33 21.84 28.78 -19.28
N ASP A 34 21.94 28.47 -17.99
CA ASP A 34 22.67 27.31 -17.50
C ASP A 34 21.90 26.00 -17.73
N ASN A 35 20.57 26.02 -17.63
CA ASN A 35 19.70 24.87 -17.82
C ASN A 35 18.43 25.24 -18.59
N PRO A 36 18.41 25.09 -19.93
CA PRO A 36 17.27 25.49 -20.75
C PRO A 36 15.99 24.70 -20.44
N ASP A 37 16.13 23.47 -19.93
CA ASP A 37 15.02 22.59 -19.59
C ASP A 37 14.63 22.63 -18.11
N MET A 38 15.15 23.59 -17.33
CA MET A 38 14.91 23.67 -15.88
C MET A 38 13.41 23.68 -15.49
N PHE A 39 12.57 24.26 -16.35
CA PHE A 39 11.11 24.32 -16.15
C PHE A 39 10.33 23.35 -17.04
N ASN A 40 11.02 22.59 -17.90
CA ASN A 40 10.44 21.48 -18.66
C ASN A 40 10.39 20.22 -17.79
N LEU A 41 9.60 20.30 -16.72
CA LEU A 41 9.33 19.14 -15.88
C LEU A 41 8.43 18.17 -16.65
N PRO A 42 8.72 16.85 -16.63
CA PRO A 42 7.82 15.87 -17.22
C PRO A 42 6.45 15.97 -16.54
N VAL A 43 5.39 15.95 -17.34
CA VAL A 43 4.03 15.97 -16.81
C VAL A 43 3.88 14.78 -15.86
N SER A 44 3.58 15.07 -14.59
CA SER A 44 3.32 14.04 -13.60
C SER A 44 2.24 13.10 -14.12
N LYS A 45 2.51 11.79 -14.10
CA LYS A 45 1.52 10.75 -14.47
C LYS A 45 0.33 10.71 -13.50
N HIS A 46 0.44 11.37 -12.34
CA HIS A 46 -0.55 11.35 -11.28
C HIS A 46 -0.95 12.78 -10.90
N SER A 47 -2.27 13.03 -10.84
CA SER A 47 -2.80 14.28 -10.34
C SER A 47 -2.62 14.38 -8.81
N VAL A 48 -2.59 15.61 -8.31
CA VAL A 48 -2.51 15.90 -6.86
C VAL A 48 -3.70 15.28 -6.12
N GLU A 49 -4.86 15.26 -6.76
CA GLU A 49 -6.09 14.62 -6.26
C GLU A 49 -5.91 13.11 -6.09
N LEU A 50 -5.35 12.42 -7.10
CA LEU A 50 -5.08 10.98 -7.06
C LEU A 50 -4.16 10.59 -5.90
N LEU A 51 -3.11 11.39 -5.67
CA LEU A 51 -2.17 11.17 -4.58
C LEU A 51 -2.83 11.40 -3.23
N THR A 52 -3.62 12.47 -3.10
CA THR A 52 -4.35 12.79 -1.86
C THR A 52 -5.35 11.69 -1.53
N ASP A 53 -6.10 11.22 -2.51
CA ASP A 53 -7.00 10.08 -2.40
C ASP A 53 -6.28 8.81 -1.96
N TYR A 54 -5.11 8.51 -2.54
CA TYR A 54 -4.29 7.37 -2.14
C TYR A 54 -3.83 7.49 -0.67
N PHE A 55 -3.39 8.67 -0.24
CA PHE A 55 -2.93 8.88 1.14
C PHE A 55 -4.07 8.84 2.16
N VAL A 56 -5.26 9.34 1.80
CA VAL A 56 -6.46 9.23 2.64
C VAL A 56 -6.90 7.76 2.72
N LYS A 57 -6.93 7.04 1.59
CA LYS A 57 -7.28 5.61 1.52
C LYS A 57 -6.30 4.72 2.29
N THR A 58 -5.02 5.03 2.28
CA THR A 58 -3.98 4.24 3.00
C THR A 58 -3.97 4.48 4.50
N LYS A 59 -4.40 5.66 4.99
CA LYS A 59 -4.54 5.91 6.42
C LYS A 59 -5.84 5.36 7.02
N ALA A 60 -6.88 5.17 6.22
CA ALA A 60 -8.19 4.69 6.69
C ALA A 60 -8.24 3.16 6.87
N ASP A 61 -7.61 2.39 5.99
CA ASP A 61 -7.83 0.93 5.94
C ASP A 61 -6.54 0.12 6.13
N THR A 62 -6.15 -0.15 7.38
CA THR A 62 -5.18 -1.23 7.69
C THR A 62 -5.76 -2.63 7.49
N THR A 63 -7.09 -2.74 7.32
CA THR A 63 -7.84 -4.00 7.11
C THR A 63 -8.22 -4.26 5.66
N ARG A 64 -7.67 -3.50 4.70
CA ARG A 64 -7.99 -3.70 3.28
C ARG A 64 -7.41 -5.03 2.80
N ILE A 65 -8.27 -6.05 2.76
CA ILE A 65 -7.97 -7.31 2.11
C ILE A 65 -7.61 -6.99 0.66
N LEU A 66 -6.40 -7.38 0.24
CA LEU A 66 -5.88 -7.15 -1.12
C LEU A 66 -6.95 -7.50 -2.18
N PRO A 67 -6.96 -6.83 -3.35
CA PRO A 67 -7.80 -7.26 -4.48
C PRO A 67 -7.61 -8.76 -4.74
N LYS A 68 -8.69 -9.49 -5.05
CA LYS A 68 -8.68 -10.97 -5.20
C LYS A 68 -7.54 -11.45 -6.10
N GLU A 69 -7.25 -10.71 -7.17
CA GLU A 69 -6.17 -10.96 -8.14
C GLU A 69 -4.76 -10.99 -7.56
N LYS A 70 -4.51 -10.28 -6.45
CA LYS A 70 -3.19 -10.18 -5.80
C LYS A 70 -3.08 -11.02 -4.54
N ARG A 71 -4.11 -11.81 -4.20
CA ARG A 71 -4.09 -12.66 -3.01
C ARG A 71 -3.28 -13.93 -3.30
N ARG A 72 -2.40 -14.28 -2.37
CA ARG A 72 -1.74 -15.59 -2.33
C ARG A 72 -2.39 -16.40 -1.23
N TYR A 73 -2.78 -17.61 -1.56
CA TYR A 73 -3.39 -18.56 -0.65
C TYR A 73 -2.44 -19.71 -0.38
N VAL A 74 -2.46 -20.17 0.86
CA VAL A 74 -1.60 -21.23 1.40
C VAL A 74 -2.53 -22.26 2.03
N ILE A 75 -2.30 -23.54 1.75
CA ILE A 75 -3.00 -24.66 2.40
C ILE A 75 -2.04 -25.23 3.45
N TYR A 76 -2.52 -25.35 4.68
CA TYR A 76 -1.76 -25.93 5.78
C TYR A 76 -2.56 -27.09 6.38
N CYS A 77 -2.03 -28.30 6.23
CA CYS A 77 -2.63 -29.53 6.75
C CYS A 77 -1.79 -30.05 7.91
N ARG A 78 -2.42 -30.39 9.05
CA ARG A 78 -1.73 -30.87 10.25
C ARG A 78 -2.43 -32.10 10.82
N LYS A 79 -1.67 -33.08 11.33
CA LYS A 79 -2.24 -34.19 12.11
C LYS A 79 -2.74 -33.66 13.46
N SER A 80 -4.00 -33.94 13.79
CA SER A 80 -4.58 -33.59 15.09
C SER A 80 -4.14 -34.52 16.22
N THR A 81 -3.71 -35.74 15.89
CA THR A 81 -3.40 -36.82 16.85
C THR A 81 -2.40 -37.79 16.22
N ASP A 82 -1.54 -38.43 17.03
CA ASP A 82 -0.54 -39.43 16.58
C ASP A 82 -1.15 -40.78 16.17
N ASP A 83 -2.38 -41.05 16.62
CA ASP A 83 -3.06 -42.33 16.48
C ASP A 83 -3.96 -42.32 15.23
N GLU A 84 -3.55 -43.00 14.16
CA GLU A 84 -4.27 -43.04 12.88
C GLU A 84 -5.69 -43.62 13.00
N SER A 85 -5.92 -44.43 14.05
CA SER A 85 -7.22 -45.02 14.36
C SER A 85 -8.24 -44.03 14.95
N LYS A 86 -7.77 -42.92 15.53
CA LYS A 86 -8.59 -41.84 16.11
C LYS A 86 -8.67 -40.64 15.16
N GLN A 87 -7.99 -40.71 14.03
CA GLN A 87 -7.96 -39.66 13.04
C GLN A 87 -9.27 -39.67 12.23
N VAL A 88 -10.09 -38.63 12.40
CA VAL A 88 -11.39 -38.52 11.69
C VAL A 88 -11.19 -38.37 10.17
N ARG A 89 -10.09 -37.75 9.73
CA ARG A 89 -9.75 -37.56 8.31
C ARG A 89 -8.26 -37.63 8.06
N SER A 90 -7.85 -38.42 7.06
CA SER A 90 -6.45 -38.51 6.65
C SER A 90 -5.93 -37.16 6.13
N LEU A 91 -4.61 -36.98 6.10
CA LEU A 91 -4.02 -35.75 5.56
C LEU A 91 -4.29 -35.59 4.05
N ASP A 92 -4.35 -36.72 3.33
CA ASP A 92 -4.61 -36.71 1.89
C ASP A 92 -6.06 -36.32 1.58
N ASP A 93 -7.02 -36.74 2.42
CA ASP A 93 -8.43 -36.31 2.29
C ASP A 93 -8.59 -34.81 2.55
N GLN A 94 -7.88 -34.27 3.55
CA GLN A 94 -7.90 -32.84 3.86
C GLN A 94 -7.34 -32.00 2.71
N GLU A 95 -6.23 -32.44 2.12
CA GLU A 95 -5.65 -31.74 0.96
C GLU A 95 -6.61 -31.76 -0.22
N LYS A 96 -7.24 -32.91 -0.50
CA LYS A 96 -8.18 -33.05 -1.61
C LYS A 96 -9.39 -32.12 -1.45
N GLU A 97 -10.01 -32.09 -0.28
CA GLU A 97 -11.14 -31.18 -0.01
C GLU A 97 -10.73 -29.71 -0.11
N CYS A 98 -9.55 -29.35 0.40
CA CYS A 98 -9.05 -27.98 0.29
C CYS A 98 -8.77 -27.57 -1.17
N LEU A 99 -8.31 -28.50 -2.01
CA LEU A 99 -8.11 -28.27 -3.44
C LEU A 99 -9.45 -28.15 -4.19
N GLU A 100 -10.42 -29.01 -3.89
CA GLU A 100 -11.77 -28.93 -4.47
C GLU A 100 -12.47 -27.61 -4.10
N LEU A 101 -12.35 -27.18 -2.84
CA LEU A 101 -12.88 -25.89 -2.39
C LEU A 101 -12.16 -24.70 -3.07
N ALA A 102 -10.84 -24.80 -3.29
CA ALA A 102 -10.09 -23.78 -3.99
C ALA A 102 -10.54 -23.65 -5.46
N GLU A 103 -10.85 -24.76 -6.13
CA GLU A 103 -11.40 -24.77 -7.49
C GLU A 103 -12.79 -24.15 -7.55
N GLN A 104 -13.68 -24.48 -6.61
CA GLN A 104 -15.03 -23.90 -6.52
C GLN A 104 -15.01 -22.38 -6.29
N LEU A 105 -14.01 -21.87 -5.56
CA LEU A 105 -13.88 -20.45 -5.23
C LEU A 105 -13.02 -19.66 -6.24
N ASP A 106 -12.56 -20.29 -7.33
CA ASP A 106 -11.62 -19.74 -8.32
C ASP A 106 -10.34 -19.17 -7.66
N ILE A 107 -9.81 -19.90 -6.68
CA ILE A 107 -8.62 -19.55 -5.91
C ILE A 107 -7.40 -20.26 -6.51
N LYS A 108 -6.41 -19.48 -6.95
CA LYS A 108 -5.14 -20.02 -7.44
C LYS A 108 -4.21 -20.36 -6.27
N VAL A 109 -4.19 -21.63 -5.88
CA VAL A 109 -3.20 -22.18 -4.94
C VAL A 109 -2.03 -22.77 -5.72
N ARG A 110 -0.80 -22.41 -5.38
CA ARG A 110 0.41 -23.03 -5.95
C ARG A 110 0.79 -24.25 -5.13
N LYS A 111 1.29 -25.31 -5.79
CA LYS A 111 1.75 -26.53 -5.11
C LYS A 111 2.86 -26.27 -4.09
N GLU A 112 3.69 -25.24 -4.31
CA GLU A 112 4.73 -24.78 -3.37
C GLU A 112 4.19 -24.19 -2.06
N ASN A 113 2.90 -23.86 -2.00
CA ASN A 113 2.22 -23.27 -0.85
C ASN A 113 1.33 -24.29 -0.11
N ILE A 114 1.56 -25.59 -0.32
CA ILE A 114 0.89 -26.66 0.42
C ILE A 114 1.89 -27.17 1.45
N PHE A 115 1.62 -26.88 2.72
CA PHE A 115 2.44 -27.32 3.84
C PHE A 115 1.76 -28.46 4.56
N ARG A 116 2.48 -29.57 4.71
CA ARG A 116 2.04 -30.74 5.46
C ARG A 116 2.88 -30.85 6.73
N GLU A 117 2.23 -30.79 7.88
CA GLU A 117 2.87 -31.02 9.16
C GLU A 117 2.41 -32.37 9.73
N SER A 118 3.33 -33.32 9.65
CA SER A 118 3.21 -34.68 10.18
C SER A 118 3.59 -34.79 11.66
N ALA A 119 4.10 -33.71 12.28
CA ALA A 119 4.40 -33.66 13.70
C ALA A 119 3.14 -33.33 14.51
N SER A 120 2.82 -34.19 15.45
CA SER A 120 1.80 -33.96 16.47
C SER A 120 2.19 -32.74 17.32
N ALA A 121 1.20 -31.92 17.70
CA ALA A 121 1.43 -30.93 18.75
C ALA A 121 1.69 -31.70 20.04
N HIS A 122 2.84 -31.46 20.68
CA HIS A 122 3.12 -31.92 22.04
C HIS A 122 2.27 -31.17 23.06
#